data_AF-A0A7X6JCE3-F1
#
_entry.id   AF-A0A7X6JCE3-F1
#
_cell.length_a   1.000
_cell.length_b   1.000
_cell.length_c   1.000
_cell.angle_alpha   90.00
_cell.angle_beta   90.00
_cell.angle_gamma   90.00
#
_symmetry.space_group_name_H-M   'P 1'
#
loop_
_entity.id
_entity.type
_entity.pdbx_description
1 polymer ?
#
loop_
_entity_poly.entity_id
_entity_poly.type
_entity_poly.pdbx_seq_one_letter_code
_entity_poly.pdbx_strand_id
1 'polypeptide(L)' 'MQEHSFCDNCLRPTKVACLDGKPTLTRWLRIIRFFRGQAFMLRYAADRGYDFDRLECGDCYGPGYLIAEEV' A
#
# COMPACT_ATOMS: atom_id res chain seq x y z
N MET A 1 -10.02 18.62 12.58
CA MET A 1 -9.12 19.04 11.49
C MET A 1 -8.97 17.84 10.57
N GLN A 2 -9.37 17.91 9.29
CA GLN A 2 -9.10 16.80 8.38
C GLN A 2 -7.65 16.92 7.94
N GLU A 3 -6.79 16.03 8.42
CA GLU A 3 -5.39 15.98 8.02
C GLU A 3 -5.31 15.39 6.61
N HIS A 4 -4.77 16.19 5.69
CA HIS A 4 -4.45 15.78 4.33
C HIS A 4 -2.94 15.60 4.25
N SER A 5 -2.51 14.51 3.60
CA SER A 5 -1.11 14.26 3.27
C SER A 5 -0.99 13.93 1.78
N PHE A 6 0.22 13.90 1.26
CA PHE A 6 0.48 13.62 -0.15
C PHE A 6 0.77 12.14 -0.35
N CYS A 7 0.25 11.57 -1.44
CA CYS A 7 0.63 10.22 -1.85
C CYS A 7 2.08 10.20 -2.35
N ASP A 8 2.91 9.29 -1.84
CA ASP A 8 4.32 9.17 -2.22
C ASP A 8 4.55 8.70 -3.67
N ASN A 9 3.49 8.33 -4.39
CA ASN A 9 3.57 7.87 -5.78
C ASN A 9 3.02 8.90 -6.77
N CYS A 10 1.78 9.37 -6.59
CA CYS A 10 1.18 10.36 -7.50
C CYS A 10 1.28 11.82 -7.03
N LEU A 11 1.80 12.07 -5.83
CA LEU A 11 1.93 13.40 -5.22
C LEU A 11 0.60 14.16 -5.12
N ARG A 12 -0.54 13.46 -5.15
CA ARG A 12 -1.86 14.09 -4.99
C ARG A 12 -2.21 14.25 -3.50
N PRO A 13 -2.79 15.40 -3.11
CA PRO A 13 -3.28 15.59 -1.76
C PRO A 13 -4.46 14.64 -1.50
N THR A 14 -4.29 13.77 -0.51
CA THR A 14 -5.22 12.70 -0.15
C THR A 14 -5.51 12.79 1.35
N LYS A 15 -6.72 12.45 1.78
CA LYS A 15 -7.01 12.37 3.23
C LYS A 15 -6.11 11.30 3.83
N VAL A 16 -5.52 11.56 5.01
CA VAL A 16 -4.63 10.58 5.67
C VAL A 16 -5.34 9.24 5.88
N ALA A 17 -6.62 9.25 6.22
CA ALA A 17 -7.44 8.04 6.35
C ALA A 17 -7.61 7.22 5.05
N CYS A 18 -7.30 7.79 3.89
CA CYS A 18 -7.33 7.10 2.60
C CYS A 18 -5.92 6.74 2.08
N LEU A 19 -4.87 7.06 2.86
CA LEU A 19 -3.51 6.62 2.58
C LEU A 19 -3.25 5.33 3.34
N ASP A 20 -2.70 4.36 2.64
CA ASP A 20 -2.29 3.09 3.22
C ASP A 20 -0.77 3.00 3.24
N GLY A 21 -0.23 2.44 4.32
CA GLY A 21 1.17 2.03 4.39
C GLY A 21 1.45 0.96 3.34
N LYS A 22 2.53 1.11 2.58
CA LYS A 22 2.98 0.17 1.54
C LYS A 22 4.47 -0.07 1.67
N PRO A 23 4.94 -1.27 1.34
CA PRO A 23 6.37 -1.54 1.30
C PRO A 23 7.01 -0.93 0.05
N THR A 24 8.28 -0.57 0.17
CA THR A 24 9.10 -0.22 -1.00
C THR A 24 9.15 -1.40 -1.98
N LEU A 25 8.71 -1.18 -3.24
CA LEU A 25 8.62 -2.21 -4.27
C LEU A 25 10.00 -2.67 -4.75
N THR A 26 10.53 -3.69 -4.07
CA THR A 26 11.70 -4.44 -4.53
C THR A 26 11.37 -5.24 -5.80
N ARG A 27 12.41 -5.66 -6.54
CA ARG A 27 12.25 -6.51 -7.73
C ARG A 27 11.46 -7.79 -7.43
N TRP A 28 11.64 -8.35 -6.24
CA TRP A 28 10.96 -9.55 -5.79
C TRP A 28 9.46 -9.31 -5.52
N LEU A 29 9.13 -8.22 -4.81
CA LEU A 29 7.73 -7.85 -4.56
C LEU A 29 6.99 -7.53 -5.86
N ARG A 30 7.67 -6.93 -6.86
CA ARG A 30 7.08 -6.74 -8.20
C ARG A 30 6.72 -8.07 -8.88
N ILE A 31 7.60 -9.07 -8.78
CA ILE A 31 7.34 -10.42 -9.31
C ILE A 31 6.14 -11.04 -8.58
N ILE A 32 6.14 -11.01 -7.24
CA ILE A 32 5.03 -11.56 -6.45
C ILE A 32 3.71 -10.86 -6.79
N ARG A 33 3.71 -9.52 -6.89
CA ARG A 33 2.54 -8.74 -7.28
C ARG A 33 2.03 -9.15 -8.66
N PHE A 34 2.92 -9.34 -9.62
CA PHE A 34 2.55 -9.72 -10.99
C PHE A 34 1.91 -11.12 -11.06
N PHE A 35 2.47 -12.10 -10.35
CA PHE A 35 2.00 -13.49 -10.42
C PHE A 35 0.88 -13.84 -9.45
N ARG A 36 0.86 -13.22 -8.25
CA ARG A 36 -0.06 -13.59 -7.16
C ARG A 36 -1.00 -12.46 -6.74
N GLY A 37 -0.88 -11.31 -7.38
CA GLY A 37 -1.66 -10.14 -7.05
C GLY A 37 -1.15 -9.39 -5.83
N GLN A 38 -1.78 -8.25 -5.58
CA GLN A 38 -1.31 -7.28 -4.61
C GLN A 38 -1.57 -7.69 -3.16
N ALA A 39 -2.76 -8.18 -2.82
CA ALA A 39 -3.07 -8.59 -1.46
C ALA A 39 -2.09 -9.65 -0.96
N PHE A 40 -1.75 -10.61 -1.82
CA PHE A 40 -0.73 -11.61 -1.53
C PHE A 40 0.66 -10.99 -1.34
N MET A 41 1.05 -10.04 -2.19
CA MET A 41 2.32 -9.33 -2.04
C MET A 41 2.41 -8.58 -0.72
N LEU A 42 1.35 -7.89 -0.30
CA LEU A 42 1.30 -7.16 0.98
C LEU A 42 1.38 -8.12 2.17
N ARG A 43 0.62 -9.22 2.15
CA ARG A 43 0.71 -10.30 3.15
C ARG A 43 2.14 -10.84 3.23
N TYR A 44 2.74 -11.16 2.08
CA TYR A 44 4.10 -11.66 2.00
C TYR A 44 5.13 -10.66 2.56
N ALA A 45 4.96 -9.36 2.27
CA ALA A 45 5.82 -8.32 2.78
C ALA A 45 5.73 -8.22 4.31
N ALA A 46 4.51 -8.28 4.87
CA ALA A 46 4.29 -8.30 6.32
C ALA A 46 4.90 -9.54 6.98
N ASP A 47 4.64 -10.74 6.42
CA ASP A 47 5.15 -12.02 6.96
C ASP A 47 6.68 -12.12 6.92
N ARG A 48 7.34 -11.37 6.03
CA ARG A 48 8.79 -11.33 5.87
C ARG A 48 9.46 -10.16 6.58
N GLY A 49 8.68 -9.30 7.26
CA GLY A 49 9.20 -8.16 8.01
C GLY A 49 9.76 -7.03 7.12
N TYR A 50 9.18 -6.82 5.93
CA TYR A 50 9.50 -5.63 5.15
C TYR A 50 8.91 -4.37 5.80
N ASP A 51 9.63 -3.26 5.72
CA ASP A 51 9.15 -1.96 6.18
C ASP A 51 8.05 -1.43 5.25
N PHE A 52 6.98 -0.88 5.84
CA PHE A 52 5.88 -0.21 5.15
C PHE A 52 6.08 1.31 5.27
N ASP A 53 7.16 1.78 4.66
CA ASP A 53 7.69 3.13 4.78
C ASP A 53 7.00 4.17 3.89
N ARG A 54 6.18 3.72 2.93
CA ARG A 54 5.52 4.60 1.95
C ARG A 54 4.04 4.73 2.24
N LEU A 55 3.49 5.94 2.10
CA LEU A 55 2.07 6.22 2.17
C LEU A 55 1.53 6.45 0.76
N GLU A 56 0.70 5.51 0.29
CA GLU A 56 0.14 5.59 -1.06
C GLU A 56 -1.39 5.61 -1.04
N CYS A 57 -1.99 6.34 -1.98
CA CYS A 57 -3.44 6.36 -2.15
C CYS A 57 -3.95 5.09 -2.83
N GLY A 58 -5.24 4.78 -2.59
CA GLY A 58 -5.93 3.63 -3.19
C GLY A 58 -5.91 3.60 -4.73
N ASP A 59 -5.79 4.76 -5.40
CA ASP A 59 -5.70 4.81 -6.86
C ASP A 59 -4.33 4.36 -7.39
N CYS A 60 -3.25 4.73 -6.69
CA CYS A 60 -1.88 4.40 -7.11
C CYS A 60 -1.58 2.92 -6.92
N TYR A 61 -2.08 2.41 -5.81
CA TYR A 61 -1.63 1.14 -5.29
C TYR A 61 -2.77 0.24 -4.92
N GLY A 62 -4.01 0.48 -5.37
CA GLY A 62 -5.16 -0.38 -5.06
C GLY A 62 -5.54 -0.42 -3.56
N PRO A 63 -6.52 -1.25 -3.18
CA PRO A 63 -6.95 -1.36 -1.79
C PRO A 63 -5.79 -1.72 -0.86
N GLY A 64 -5.78 -1.11 0.32
CA GLY A 64 -4.87 -1.37 1.42
C GLY A 64 -4.78 -2.84 1.84
N TYR A 65 -3.78 -3.14 2.67
CA TYR A 65 -3.73 -4.44 3.36
C TYR A 65 -4.91 -4.59 4.35
N LEU A 66 -5.40 -3.49 4.91
CA LEU A 66 -6.43 -3.46 5.94
C LEU A 66 -7.87 -3.34 5.40
N ILE A 67 -8.08 -3.13 4.09
CA ILE A 67 -9.44 -3.03 3.50
C ILE A 67 -10.02 -4.44 3.25
N ALA A 68 -9.89 -5.33 4.23
CA ALA A 68 -10.36 -6.71 4.16
C ALA A 68 -11.31 -7.09 5.32
N GLU A 69 -11.70 -6.16 6.19
CA GLU A 69 -12.62 -6.44 7.29
C GLU A 69 -13.70 -5.36 7.45
N GLU A 70 -14.66 -5.34 6.51
CA GLU A 70 -16.06 -4.99 6.82
C GLU A 70 -16.96 -5.95 6.00
N VAL A 71 -17.22 -7.12 6.58
CA VAL A 71 -18.36 -7.99 6.22
C VAL A 71 -19.21 -8.17 7.47
#